data_AF-F3FZB1-F1
#
_entry.id   AF-F3FZB1-F1
#
_cell.length_a   1.000
_cell.length_b   1.000
_cell.length_c   1.000
_cell.angle_alpha   90.00
_cell.angle_beta   90.00
_cell.angle_gamma   90.00
#
_symmetry.space_group_name_H-M   'P 1'
#
loop_
_entity.id
_entity.type
_entity.pdbx_description
1 polymer ?
#
loop_
_entity_poly.entity_id
_entity_poly.type
_entity_poly.pdbx_seq_one_letter_code
_entity_poly.pdbx_strand_id
1 'polypeptide(L)' 'MSAAQLREQLSQGLAEYMIPSAFVTLARFPLTPNGKLDRGHCRR' A
#
# COMPACT_ATOMS: atom_id res chain seq x y z
N MET A 1 -2.11 -0.29 13.93
CA MET A 1 -2.50 0.84 13.06
C MET A 1 -3.54 0.34 12.08
N SER A 2 -4.68 1.03 11.95
CA SER A 2 -5.75 0.63 11.01
C SER A 2 -5.63 1.35 9.65
N ALA A 3 -6.30 0.83 8.63
CA ALA A 3 -6.35 1.47 7.30
C ALA A 3 -6.92 2.89 7.35
N ALA A 4 -7.92 3.14 8.20
CA ALA A 4 -8.50 4.47 8.39
C ALA A 4 -7.49 5.47 8.97
N GLN A 5 -6.71 5.05 9.96
CA GLN A 5 -5.66 5.87 10.56
C GLN A 5 -4.55 6.21 9.55
N LEU A 6 -4.19 5.27 8.67
CA LEU A 6 -3.21 5.53 7.61
C LEU A 6 -3.71 6.57 6.62
N ARG A 7 -5.00 6.49 6.27
CA ARG A 7 -5.63 7.44 5.36
C ARG A 7 -5.63 8.86 5.92
N GLU A 8 -5.99 9.04 7.20
CA GLU A 8 -5.96 10.35 7.86
C GLU A 8 -4.55 10.93 7.97
N GLN A 9 -3.53 10.10 8.18
CA GLN A 9 -2.15 10.57 8.20
C GLN A 9 -1.71 11.05 6.82
N LEU A 10 -2.07 10.33 5.76
CA LEU A 10 -1.74 10.70 4.38
C LEU A 10 -2.46 11.99 3.94
N SER A 11 -3.70 12.23 4.39
CA SER A 11 -4.44 13.45 4.03
C SER A 11 -3.85 14.75 4.61
N GLN A 12 -2.92 14.66 5.56
CA GLN A 12 -2.23 15.86 6.08
C GLN A 12 -1.15 16.40 5.12
N GLY A 13 -0.67 15.58 4.17
CA GLY A 13 0.43 15.95 3.27
C GLY A 13 0.22 15.64 1.80
N LEU A 14 -0.86 14.91 1.45
CA LEU A 14 -1.19 14.54 0.08
C LEU A 14 -2.58 15.06 -0.29
N ALA A 15 -2.73 15.44 -1.55
CA ALA A 15 -4.05 15.73 -2.11
C ALA A 15 -4.91 14.45 -2.17
N GLU A 16 -6.24 14.62 -2.09
CA GLU A 16 -7.19 13.51 -1.97
C GLU A 16 -7.06 12.46 -3.09
N TYR A 17 -6.80 12.89 -4.32
CA TYR A 17 -6.64 11.99 -5.48
C TYR A 17 -5.34 11.15 -5.45
N MET A 18 -4.38 11.50 -4.59
CA MET A 18 -3.15 10.71 -4.39
C MET A 18 -3.32 9.66 -3.29
N ILE A 19 -4.41 9.70 -2.54
CA ILE A 19 -4.67 8.76 -1.46
C ILE A 19 -5.24 7.46 -2.04
N PRO A 20 -4.60 6.30 -1.79
CA PRO A 20 -5.11 5.01 -2.26
C PRO A 20 -6.51 4.72 -1.72
N SER A 21 -7.35 4.12 -2.56
CA SER A 21 -8.70 3.70 -2.19
C SER A 21 -8.72 2.46 -1.29
N ALA A 22 -7.68 1.63 -1.35
CA ALA A 22 -7.57 0.39 -0.59
C ALA A 22 -6.19 0.24 0.05
N PHE A 23 -6.18 -0.27 1.29
CA PHE A 23 -4.98 -0.63 2.03
C PHE A 23 -5.10 -2.08 2.48
N VAL A 24 -4.13 -2.91 2.11
CA VAL A 24 -4.09 -4.33 2.45
C VAL A 24 -2.88 -4.60 3.33
N THR A 25 -3.12 -5.27 4.46
CA THR A 25 -2.03 -5.70 5.35
C THR A 25 -1.46 -7.03 4.85
N LEU A 26 -0.16 -7.08 4.61
CA LEU A 26 0.57 -8.27 4.20
C LEU A 26 1.61 -8.63 5.26
N ALA A 27 1.79 -9.92 5.53
CA ALA A 27 2.85 -10.39 6.43
C ALA A 27 4.25 -10.23 5.81
N ARG A 28 4.35 -10.29 4.48
CA ARG A 28 5.60 -10.15 3.72
C ARG A 28 5.28 -9.61 2.32
N PHE A 29 6.18 -8.79 1.77
CA PHE A 29 6.09 -8.38 0.37
C PHE A 29 6.35 -9.55 -0.58
N PRO A 30 5.53 -9.74 -1.63
CA PRO A 30 5.80 -10.74 -2.64
C PRO A 30 7.00 -10.26 -3.48
N LEU A 31 8.12 -10.98 -3.36
CA LEU A 31 9.34 -10.67 -4.10
C LEU A 31 9.56 -11.73 -5.18
N THR A 32 10.09 -11.29 -6.32
CA THR A 32 10.71 -12.14 -7.34
C THR A 32 11.94 -12.87 -6.77
N PRO A 33 12.42 -13.94 -7.43
CA PRO A 33 13.64 -14.64 -7.02
C PRO A 33 14.87 -13.72 -6.90
N ASN A 34 14.92 -12.65 -7.69
CA ASN A 34 15.97 -11.63 -7.66
C ASN A 34 15.72 -10.53 -6.60
N GLY A 35 14.75 -10.70 -5.71
CA GLY A 35 14.45 -9.78 -4.61
C GLY A 35 13.66 -8.51 -4.99
N LYS A 36 13.29 -8.33 -6.27
CA LYS A 36 12.43 -7.21 -6.70
C LYS A 36 10.98 -7.45 -6.32
N LEU A 37 10.21 -6.40 -6.04
CA LEU A 37 8.77 -6.52 -5.78
C LEU A 37 8.02 -7.11 -6.98
N ASP A 38 7.27 -8.18 -6.76
CA ASP A 38 6.37 -8.76 -7.75
C ASP A 38 5.06 -7.96 -7.80
N ARG A 39 5.01 -7.02 -8.73
CA ARG A 39 3.82 -6.17 -8.96
C ARG A 39 2.62 -6.96 -9.46
N GLY A 40 2.82 -8.10 -10.13
CA GLY A 40 1.74 -8.96 -10.62
C GLY A 40 1.04 -9.68 -9.47
N HIS A 41 1.74 -9.87 -8.35
CA HIS A 41 1.16 -10.37 -7.11
C HIS A 41 0.44 -9.26 -6.33
N CYS A 42 1.03 -8.05 -6.23
CA CYS A 42 0.41 -6.94 -5.49
C CYS A 42 -0.83 -6.32 -6.15
N ARG A 43 -1.06 -6.55 -7.45
CA ARG A 43 -2.23 -6.02 -8.18
C ARG A 43 -3.44 -6.95 -8.17
N ARG A 44 -3.30 -8.14 -7.59
CA ARG A 44 -4.41 -9.06 -7.33
C ARG A 44 -4.93 -8.83 -5.93
#